data_AF-A0AA35YM85-F1
#
_entry.id   AF-A0AA35YM85-F1
#
_cell.length_a   1.000
_cell.length_b   1.000
_cell.length_c   1.000
_cell.angle_alpha   90.00
_cell.angle_beta   90.00
_cell.angle_gamma   90.00
#
_symmetry.space_group_name_H-M   'P 1'
#
loop_
_entity.id
_entity.type
_entity.pdbx_description
1 polymer ?
#
loop_
_entity_poly.entity_id
_entity_poly.type
_entity_poly.pdbx_seq_one_letter_code
_entity_poly.pdbx_strand_id
1 'polypeptide(L)'
;MAAVWDHFGDIANVAQLTGLDAVNLIGMIVQAATTARLHKKNCKQFAMHLKLIGNLLQQLKISELKKYPETREPLEQLEDALRRSYILVNSCQDRSYLYLLAMGWNIVYQFRKAQNEIDRYLKIIPLITLVDNARVRERLEYIEMDQREYTLDDEDRKVQDVIMKPDPSHTDTAVLKKTLSCSYPNLPFKEVLQKENEKLHMELQRSQANLDVGQCEVIQHLIEVTQVVASNSQHQQDSPKKRIEHQYPDVNNTNKQVQDESDSNTNTKPHSTSRSTSLVPYGHQEWHSDLLGCCSEPKMCMRTFFFPCGTFSKIASVATNRHMTSGEACNELMAYSLILSCCCYTCCIRRKLRKTLNITGGWCDDFLSHVMCCCCALVQELREVEMRGIHGPEKTKTSPPPSQWMES
;
A
#
# COMPACT_ATOMS: atom_id res chain seq x y z
N MET A 1 -3.82 31.33 -23.16
CA MET A 1 -3.58 29.92 -22.82
C MET A 1 -2.35 29.88 -21.91
N ALA A 2 -2.56 30.05 -20.60
CA ALA A 2 -1.50 29.98 -19.61
C ALA A 2 -0.89 28.57 -19.59
N ALA A 3 0.42 28.47 -19.39
CA ALA A 3 1.16 27.25 -19.60
C ALA A 3 0.76 26.19 -18.55
N VAL A 4 0.25 25.06 -19.03
CA VAL A 4 -0.11 23.82 -18.30
C VAL A 4 1.04 23.24 -17.44
N TRP A 5 2.22 23.86 -17.47
CA TRP A 5 3.42 23.50 -16.73
C TRP A 5 3.60 24.28 -15.41
N ASP A 6 2.86 25.37 -15.21
CA ASP A 6 2.88 26.17 -13.97
C ASP A 6 2.31 25.40 -12.77
N HIS A 7 1.67 24.25 -13.01
CA HIS A 7 0.96 23.47 -11.99
C HIS A 7 1.92 22.65 -11.10
N PHE A 8 3.04 22.19 -11.67
CA PHE A 8 4.01 21.36 -10.95
C PHE A 8 5.27 22.12 -10.51
N GLY A 9 5.58 23.27 -11.14
CA GLY A 9 6.79 24.07 -10.93
C GLY A 9 6.75 24.97 -9.70
N ASP A 10 7.80 24.93 -8.87
CA ASP A 10 8.15 26.04 -7.99
C ASP A 10 9.19 26.75 -8.81
N ILE A 11 8.97 28.01 -9.16
CA ILE A 11 9.95 28.79 -9.93
C ILE A 11 11.33 28.74 -9.23
N ALA A 12 11.35 28.64 -7.90
CA ALA A 12 12.55 28.43 -7.10
C ALA A 12 13.29 27.11 -7.41
N ASN A 13 12.58 26.00 -7.59
CA ASN A 13 13.19 24.71 -7.95
C ASN A 13 13.66 24.70 -9.40
N VAL A 14 12.97 25.39 -10.32
CA VAL A 14 13.45 25.57 -11.70
C VAL A 14 14.76 26.37 -11.73
N ALA A 15 14.85 27.45 -10.95
CA ALA A 15 16.02 28.32 -10.88
C ALA A 15 17.27 27.55 -10.40
N GLN A 16 17.12 26.64 -9.42
CA GLN A 16 18.23 25.79 -8.94
C GLN A 16 18.76 24.81 -10.01
N LEU A 17 17.96 24.52 -11.04
CA LEU A 17 18.32 23.62 -12.13
C LEU A 17 18.89 24.36 -13.35
N THR A 18 18.99 25.69 -13.28
CA THR A 18 19.57 26.51 -14.35
C THR A 18 21.07 26.25 -14.47
N GLY A 19 21.56 26.16 -15.71
CA GLY A 19 22.97 25.88 -15.99
C GLY A 19 23.36 24.39 -15.96
N LEU A 20 22.48 23.49 -15.54
CA LEU A 20 22.69 22.05 -15.69
C LEU A 20 22.46 21.62 -17.14
N ASP A 21 23.35 20.76 -17.64
CA ASP A 21 23.20 20.13 -18.96
C ASP A 21 22.16 18.99 -18.95
N ALA A 22 21.74 18.57 -20.16
CA ALA A 22 20.73 17.54 -20.34
C ALA A 22 21.09 16.20 -19.67
N VAL A 23 22.36 15.80 -19.66
CA VAL A 23 22.80 14.51 -19.10
C VAL A 23 22.69 14.52 -17.58
N ASN A 24 23.10 15.60 -16.93
CA ASN A 24 22.97 15.76 -15.48
C ASN A 24 21.49 15.85 -15.06
N LEU A 25 20.66 16.59 -15.82
CA LEU A 25 19.22 16.65 -15.58
C LEU A 25 18.57 15.26 -15.65
N ILE A 26 18.92 14.44 -16.65
CA ILE A 26 18.45 13.06 -16.76
C ILE A 26 18.89 12.23 -15.55
N GLY A 27 20.14 12.37 -15.09
CA GLY A 27 20.63 11.72 -13.89
C GLY A 27 19.79 12.04 -12.65
N MET A 28 19.46 13.32 -12.46
CA MET A 28 18.60 13.78 -11.36
C MET A 28 17.17 13.24 -11.47
N ILE A 29 16.59 13.21 -12.68
CA ILE A 29 15.25 12.64 -12.91
C ILE A 29 15.23 11.15 -12.56
N VAL A 30 16.25 10.41 -12.98
CA VAL A 30 16.40 8.99 -12.67
C VAL A 30 16.47 8.79 -11.15
N GLN A 31 17.22 9.62 -10.43
CA GLN A 31 17.31 9.55 -8.98
C GLN A 31 15.95 9.84 -8.33
N ALA A 32 15.29 10.94 -8.71
CA ALA A 32 13.98 11.31 -8.19
C ALA A 32 12.91 10.22 -8.45
N ALA A 33 12.99 9.52 -9.59
CA ALA A 33 12.08 8.43 -9.90
C ALA A 33 12.22 7.24 -8.94
N THR A 34 13.39 7.04 -8.31
CA THR A 34 13.59 5.97 -7.31
C THR A 34 12.95 6.28 -5.97
N THR A 35 12.78 7.57 -5.65
CA THR A 35 12.24 8.06 -4.38
C THR A 35 10.75 8.43 -4.47
N ALA A 36 10.13 8.27 -5.64
CA ALA A 36 8.71 8.54 -5.86
C ALA A 36 7.79 7.72 -4.93
N ARG A 37 6.80 8.40 -4.32
CA ARG A 37 5.81 7.79 -3.43
C ARG A 37 4.55 7.35 -4.20
N LEU A 38 4.08 8.14 -5.16
CA LEU A 38 3.00 7.77 -6.09
C LEU A 38 3.50 7.66 -7.53
N HIS A 39 2.66 7.13 -8.43
CA HIS A 39 2.95 6.97 -9.85
C HIS A 39 4.30 6.29 -10.13
N LYS A 40 4.70 5.33 -9.28
CA LYS A 40 6.02 4.70 -9.32
C LYS A 40 6.30 4.04 -10.66
N LYS A 41 5.29 3.38 -11.25
CA LYS A 41 5.40 2.73 -12.56
C LYS A 41 5.70 3.76 -13.65
N ASN A 42 4.93 4.85 -13.71
CA ASN A 42 5.10 5.93 -14.67
C ASN A 42 6.48 6.61 -14.51
N CYS A 43 6.86 6.95 -13.27
CA CYS A 43 8.17 7.54 -12.97
C CYS A 43 9.32 6.64 -13.44
N LYS A 44 9.23 5.33 -13.18
CA LYS A 44 10.25 4.36 -13.62
C LYS A 44 10.30 4.23 -15.13
N GLN A 45 9.17 4.10 -15.80
CA GLN A 45 9.10 3.99 -17.27
C GLN A 45 9.68 5.25 -17.93
N PHE A 46 9.30 6.42 -17.45
CA PHE A 46 9.80 7.69 -17.95
C PHE A 46 11.31 7.83 -17.72
N ALA A 47 11.80 7.49 -16.52
CA ALA A 47 13.23 7.46 -16.22
C ALA A 47 14.01 6.46 -17.10
N MET A 48 13.43 5.29 -17.42
CA MET A 48 14.03 4.32 -18.34
C MET A 48 14.15 4.88 -19.75
N HIS A 49 13.09 5.53 -20.24
CA HIS A 49 13.09 6.18 -21.55
C HIS A 49 14.16 7.28 -21.61
N LEU A 50 14.22 8.16 -20.60
CA LEU A 50 15.23 9.22 -20.51
C LEU A 50 16.66 8.68 -20.41
N LYS A 51 16.90 7.50 -19.82
CA LYS A 51 18.23 6.86 -19.85
C LYS A 51 18.68 6.52 -21.26
N LEU A 52 17.78 6.06 -22.13
CA LEU A 52 18.11 5.78 -23.53
C LEU A 52 18.56 7.07 -24.23
N ILE A 53 17.83 8.17 -24.00
CA ILE A 53 18.17 9.49 -24.51
C ILE A 53 19.50 9.97 -23.95
N GLY A 54 19.71 9.88 -22.64
CA GLY A 54 20.98 10.28 -21.99
C GLY A 54 22.20 9.55 -22.57
N ASN A 55 22.06 8.24 -22.84
CA ASN A 55 23.10 7.44 -23.48
C ASN A 55 23.40 7.91 -24.92
N LEU A 56 22.38 8.33 -25.67
CA LEU A 56 22.54 8.91 -27.00
C LEU A 56 23.24 10.28 -26.92
N LEU A 57 22.80 11.16 -26.03
CA LEU A 57 23.36 12.50 -25.85
C LEU A 57 24.84 12.48 -25.43
N GLN A 58 25.23 11.53 -24.56
CA GLN A 58 26.63 11.32 -24.21
C GLN A 58 27.49 10.93 -25.41
N GLN A 59 26.98 10.04 -26.27
CA GLN A 59 27.71 9.62 -27.49
C GLN A 59 27.86 10.74 -28.50
N LEU A 60 26.83 11.60 -28.63
CA LEU A 60 26.85 12.75 -29.51
C LEU A 60 27.73 13.90 -29.01
N LYS A 61 28.31 13.78 -27.80
CA LYS A 61 29.11 14.83 -27.15
C LYS A 61 28.40 16.18 -27.20
N ILE A 62 27.20 16.25 -26.61
CA ILE A 62 26.28 17.38 -26.70
C ILE A 62 26.89 18.75 -26.39
N SER A 63 27.92 18.81 -25.55
CA SER A 63 28.69 20.03 -25.25
C SER A 63 29.37 20.65 -26.47
N GLU A 64 29.75 19.84 -27.46
CA GLU A 64 30.31 20.30 -28.73
C GLU A 64 29.20 20.79 -29.67
N LEU A 65 28.05 20.11 -29.71
CA LEU A 65 26.90 20.52 -30.51
C LEU A 65 26.41 21.91 -30.10
N LYS A 66 26.35 22.20 -28.79
CA LYS A 66 25.89 23.49 -28.25
C LYS A 66 26.72 24.70 -28.71
N LYS A 67 27.92 24.50 -29.27
CA LYS A 67 28.76 25.56 -29.87
C LYS A 67 28.19 26.07 -31.20
N TYR A 68 27.39 25.26 -31.89
CA TYR A 68 26.82 25.60 -33.19
C TYR A 68 25.45 26.26 -33.03
N PRO A 69 25.23 27.45 -33.63
CA PRO A 69 23.99 28.19 -33.47
C PRO A 69 22.74 27.41 -33.92
N GLU A 70 22.88 26.55 -34.94
CA GLU A 70 21.77 25.77 -35.52
C GLU A 70 21.26 24.66 -34.59
N THR A 71 22.11 24.13 -33.71
CA THR A 71 21.73 23.06 -32.78
C THR A 71 21.51 23.56 -31.36
N ARG A 72 22.00 24.77 -31.04
CA ARG A 72 21.91 25.37 -29.70
C ARG A 72 20.48 25.56 -29.22
N GLU A 73 19.61 26.15 -30.03
CA GLU A 73 18.23 26.43 -29.61
C GLU A 73 17.42 25.13 -29.32
N PRO A 74 17.42 24.10 -30.19
CA PRO A 74 16.77 22.81 -29.88
C PRO A 74 17.33 22.14 -28.62
N LEU A 75 18.62 22.29 -28.36
CA LEU A 75 19.27 21.75 -27.15
C LEU A 75 18.83 22.49 -25.88
N GLU A 76 18.73 23.82 -25.92
CA GLU A 76 18.21 24.61 -24.81
C GLU A 76 16.74 24.26 -24.52
N GLN A 77 15.92 24.07 -25.56
CA GLN A 77 14.52 23.64 -25.41
C GLN A 77 14.40 22.21 -24.84
N LEU A 78 15.31 21.29 -25.22
CA LEU A 78 15.40 19.96 -24.62
C LEU A 78 15.75 20.05 -23.13
N GLU A 79 16.74 20.88 -22.76
CA GLU A 79 17.09 21.09 -21.35
C GLU A 79 15.91 21.66 -20.54
N ASP A 80 15.16 22.61 -21.10
CA ASP A 80 13.97 23.16 -20.44
C ASP A 80 12.86 22.11 -20.27
N ALA A 81 12.62 21.29 -21.29
CA ALA A 81 11.69 20.16 -21.19
C ALA A 81 12.13 19.16 -20.09
N LEU A 82 13.44 18.89 -19.98
CA LEU A 82 14.00 18.04 -18.92
C LEU A 82 13.87 18.68 -17.53
N ARG A 83 14.05 19.99 -17.38
CA ARG A 83 13.83 20.69 -16.10
C ARG A 83 12.38 20.56 -15.64
N ARG A 84 11.41 20.76 -16.53
CA ARG A 84 9.98 20.54 -16.23
C ARG A 84 9.67 19.07 -15.92
N SER A 85 10.34 18.16 -16.60
CA SER A 85 10.24 16.71 -16.38
C SER A 85 10.76 16.29 -15.00
N TYR A 86 11.87 16.88 -14.55
CA TYR A 86 12.38 16.68 -13.19
C TYR A 86 11.36 17.12 -12.15
N ILE A 87 10.76 18.28 -12.33
CA ILE A 87 9.74 18.81 -11.43
C ILE A 87 8.52 17.88 -11.37
N LEU A 88 8.05 17.38 -12.52
CA LEU A 88 6.96 16.41 -12.58
C LEU A 88 7.28 15.15 -11.76
N VAL A 89 8.45 14.55 -11.98
CA VAL A 89 8.88 13.34 -11.27
C VAL A 89 9.10 13.61 -9.77
N ASN A 90 9.75 14.72 -9.43
CA ASN A 90 10.01 15.10 -8.05
C ASN A 90 8.72 15.42 -7.28
N SER A 91 7.69 15.94 -7.96
CA SER A 91 6.39 16.19 -7.32
C SER A 91 5.71 14.90 -6.82
N CYS A 92 6.01 13.76 -7.45
CA CYS A 92 5.52 12.44 -7.03
C CYS A 92 6.15 11.93 -5.72
N GLN A 93 7.14 12.64 -5.16
CA GLN A 93 7.80 12.29 -3.91
C GLN A 93 7.23 13.03 -2.69
N ASP A 94 7.02 14.34 -2.75
CA ASP A 94 6.79 15.15 -1.54
C ASP A 94 5.50 15.99 -1.53
N ARG A 95 4.69 15.99 -2.59
CA ARG A 95 3.38 16.64 -2.52
C ARG A 95 2.40 15.91 -1.60
N SER A 96 1.25 16.54 -1.33
CA SER A 96 0.14 15.87 -0.62
C SER A 96 -0.23 14.57 -1.35
N TYR A 97 -0.37 13.50 -0.59
CA TYR A 97 -0.81 12.21 -1.12
C TYR A 97 -2.21 12.32 -1.73
N LEU A 98 -3.13 12.99 -1.04
CA LEU A 98 -4.51 13.20 -1.52
C LEU A 98 -4.55 14.06 -2.79
N TYR A 99 -3.74 15.11 -2.85
CA TYR A 99 -3.61 15.93 -4.07
C TYR A 99 -3.12 15.13 -5.27
N LEU A 100 -2.06 14.32 -5.09
CA LEU A 100 -1.50 13.50 -6.17
C LEU A 100 -2.51 12.44 -6.67
N LEU A 101 -3.31 11.86 -5.77
CA LEU A 101 -4.41 10.95 -6.16
C LEU A 101 -5.49 11.67 -6.96
N ALA A 102 -5.98 12.82 -6.47
CA ALA A 102 -6.98 13.62 -7.15
C ALA A 102 -6.51 14.05 -8.55
N MET A 103 -5.22 14.37 -8.68
CA MET A 103 -4.58 14.78 -9.93
C MET A 103 -4.05 13.61 -10.77
N GLY A 104 -4.36 12.37 -10.44
CA GLY A 104 -3.72 11.18 -11.03
C GLY A 104 -3.75 11.13 -12.56
N TRP A 105 -4.90 11.40 -13.19
CA TRP A 105 -5.03 11.44 -14.65
C TRP A 105 -4.29 12.62 -15.28
N ASN A 106 -4.26 13.77 -14.61
CA ASN A 106 -3.48 14.91 -15.07
C ASN A 106 -2.00 14.55 -15.08
N ILE A 107 -1.47 13.95 -14.00
CA ILE A 107 -0.08 13.51 -13.92
C ILE A 107 0.26 12.49 -15.03
N VAL A 108 -0.61 11.51 -15.28
CA VAL A 108 -0.46 10.55 -16.38
C VAL A 108 -0.38 11.25 -17.74
N TYR A 109 -1.27 12.23 -17.97
CA TYR A 109 -1.24 13.05 -19.17
C TYR A 109 0.08 13.84 -19.30
N GLN A 110 0.59 14.40 -18.20
CA GLN A 110 1.83 15.17 -18.21
C GLN A 110 3.05 14.31 -18.52
N PHE A 111 3.11 13.05 -18.06
CA PHE A 111 4.17 12.12 -18.44
C PHE A 111 4.18 11.87 -19.96
N ARG A 112 3.01 11.61 -20.54
CA ARG A 112 2.86 11.42 -21.99
C ARG A 112 3.27 12.68 -22.76
N LYS A 113 2.83 13.84 -22.30
CA LYS A 113 3.16 15.13 -22.89
C LYS A 113 4.67 15.42 -22.81
N ALA A 114 5.29 15.18 -21.66
CA ALA A 114 6.72 15.38 -21.43
C ALA A 114 7.56 14.49 -22.37
N GLN A 115 7.24 13.19 -22.44
CA GLN A 115 7.93 12.28 -23.36
C GLN A 115 7.81 12.76 -24.81
N ASN A 116 6.60 13.06 -25.28
CA ASN A 116 6.39 13.52 -26.65
C ASN A 116 7.14 14.82 -26.98
N GLU A 117 7.21 15.75 -26.01
CA GLU A 117 7.92 17.01 -26.17
C GLU A 117 9.44 16.78 -26.27
N ILE A 118 10.00 15.94 -25.40
CA ILE A 118 11.41 15.56 -25.41
C ILE A 118 11.78 14.83 -26.71
N ASP A 119 10.98 13.85 -27.12
CA ASP A 119 11.18 13.09 -28.36
C ASP A 119 11.15 14.00 -29.59
N ARG A 120 10.26 15.00 -29.59
CA ARG A 120 10.19 15.99 -30.66
C ARG A 120 11.47 16.82 -30.72
N TYR A 121 11.99 17.29 -29.61
CA TYR A 121 13.24 18.05 -29.61
C TYR A 121 14.43 17.21 -30.04
N LEU A 122 14.47 15.93 -29.64
CA LEU A 122 15.50 14.99 -30.08
C LEU A 122 15.51 14.82 -31.60
N LYS A 123 14.32 14.82 -32.24
CA LYS A 123 14.18 14.80 -33.71
C LYS A 123 14.60 16.11 -34.38
N ILE A 124 14.42 17.24 -33.69
CA ILE A 124 14.71 18.58 -34.24
C ILE A 124 16.19 18.90 -34.18
N ILE A 125 16.95 18.45 -33.15
CA ILE A 125 18.41 18.65 -33.06
C ILE A 125 19.04 18.25 -34.40
N PRO A 126 19.38 19.22 -35.26
CA PRO A 126 19.58 18.94 -36.68
C PRO A 126 20.85 18.10 -36.86
N LEU A 127 20.83 17.15 -37.81
CA LEU A 127 21.99 16.46 -38.39
C LEU A 127 22.45 15.10 -37.81
N ILE A 128 21.63 14.35 -37.06
CA ILE A 128 21.87 12.88 -36.91
C ILE A 128 21.79 12.15 -38.27
N THR A 129 21.14 12.76 -39.26
CA THR A 129 21.15 12.33 -40.66
C THR A 129 22.43 12.69 -41.43
N LEU A 130 23.28 13.62 -40.96
CA LEU A 130 24.62 13.86 -41.53
C LEU A 130 25.74 13.17 -40.77
N VAL A 131 25.45 12.58 -39.61
CA VAL A 131 26.38 11.60 -39.04
C VAL A 131 26.20 10.32 -39.85
N ASP A 132 27.18 9.99 -40.70
CA ASP A 132 27.36 8.67 -41.32
C ASP A 132 27.66 7.59 -40.25
N ASN A 133 26.89 7.57 -39.17
CA ASN A 133 27.06 6.69 -38.03
C ASN A 133 25.76 5.90 -37.85
N ALA A 134 25.73 4.76 -38.53
CA ALA A 134 24.64 3.80 -38.48
C ALA A 134 24.22 3.48 -37.03
N ARG A 135 25.15 3.48 -36.07
CA ARG A 135 24.89 3.20 -34.65
C ARG A 135 24.06 4.28 -33.96
N VAL A 136 24.24 5.56 -34.35
CA VAL A 136 23.45 6.67 -33.80
C VAL A 136 22.02 6.59 -34.35
N ARG A 137 21.88 6.29 -35.64
CA ARG A 137 20.59 6.11 -36.31
C ARG A 137 19.78 4.97 -35.69
N GLU A 138 20.40 3.80 -35.53
CA GLU A 138 19.77 2.63 -34.89
C GLU A 138 19.26 2.96 -33.47
N ARG A 139 20.03 3.70 -32.68
CA ARG A 139 19.60 4.12 -31.33
C ARG A 139 18.45 5.10 -31.33
N LEU A 140 18.43 6.02 -32.29
CA LEU A 140 17.32 6.97 -32.43
C LEU A 140 16.03 6.23 -32.79
N GLU A 141 16.10 5.23 -33.67
CA GLU A 141 14.98 4.34 -33.98
C GLU A 141 14.50 3.58 -32.74
N TYR A 142 15.41 3.03 -31.92
CA TYR A 142 15.03 2.40 -30.65
C TYR A 142 14.33 3.36 -29.68
N ILE A 143 14.78 4.60 -29.58
CA ILE A 143 14.14 5.62 -28.73
C ILE A 143 12.75 5.96 -29.26
N GLU A 144 12.61 6.15 -30.57
CA GLU A 144 11.32 6.44 -31.20
C GLU A 144 10.30 5.31 -31.00
N MET A 145 10.76 4.06 -31.04
CA MET A 145 9.94 2.88 -30.76
C MET A 145 9.60 2.71 -29.27
N ASP A 146 10.31 3.38 -28.35
CA ASP A 146 10.10 3.28 -26.90
C ASP A 146 8.93 4.15 -26.41
N GLN A 147 7.75 3.92 -26.98
CA GLN A 147 6.50 4.59 -26.60
C GLN A 147 5.96 4.00 -25.28
N ARG A 148 6.36 4.60 -24.16
CA ARG A 148 5.98 4.12 -22.82
C ARG A 148 4.49 4.30 -22.57
N GLU A 149 3.86 3.24 -22.08
CA GLU A 149 2.48 3.29 -21.63
C GLU A 149 2.40 3.83 -20.20
N TYR A 150 1.79 5.01 -20.05
CA TYR A 150 1.52 5.64 -18.75
C TYR A 150 0.06 5.39 -18.34
N THR A 151 -0.13 4.87 -17.12
CA THR A 151 -1.45 4.47 -16.59
C THR A 151 -1.65 4.94 -15.16
N LEU A 152 -2.90 5.10 -14.75
CA LEU A 152 -3.27 5.21 -13.33
C LEU A 152 -3.58 3.81 -12.80
N ASP A 153 -3.03 3.44 -11.65
CA ASP A 153 -3.29 2.14 -11.04
C ASP A 153 -4.78 2.01 -10.66
N ASP A 154 -5.39 0.83 -10.86
CA ASP A 154 -6.84 0.64 -10.64
C ASP A 154 -7.27 0.95 -9.20
N GLU A 155 -6.39 0.71 -8.23
CA GLU A 155 -6.63 1.06 -6.83
C GLU A 155 -6.60 2.58 -6.62
N ASP A 156 -5.62 3.28 -7.21
CA ASP A 156 -5.53 4.74 -7.14
C ASP A 156 -6.73 5.39 -7.84
N ARG A 157 -7.22 4.80 -8.94
CA ARG A 157 -8.44 5.22 -9.63
C ARG A 157 -9.68 5.10 -8.73
N LYS A 158 -9.86 3.99 -8.02
CA LYS A 158 -10.99 3.83 -7.08
C LYS A 158 -10.93 4.86 -5.96
N VAL A 159 -9.75 5.14 -5.42
CA VAL A 159 -9.61 6.14 -4.36
C VAL A 159 -9.84 7.55 -4.92
N GLN A 160 -9.41 7.84 -6.14
CA GLN A 160 -9.72 9.09 -6.85
C GLN A 160 -11.24 9.26 -7.03
N ASP A 161 -11.96 8.21 -7.45
CA ASP A 161 -13.42 8.27 -7.59
C ASP A 161 -14.12 8.53 -6.23
N VAL A 162 -13.53 8.06 -5.13
CA VAL A 162 -14.04 8.28 -3.77
C VAL A 162 -13.77 9.71 -3.29
N ILE A 163 -12.55 10.21 -3.49
CA ILE A 163 -12.12 11.52 -2.96
C ILE A 163 -12.74 12.71 -3.70
N MET A 164 -13.18 12.51 -4.94
CA MET A 164 -13.82 13.54 -5.76
C MET A 164 -15.35 13.59 -5.59
N LYS A 165 -15.93 12.79 -4.67
CA LYS A 165 -17.36 12.85 -4.37
C LYS A 165 -17.68 14.10 -3.55
N PRO A 166 -18.71 14.88 -3.91
CA PRO A 166 -19.13 16.05 -3.15
C PRO A 166 -19.37 15.75 -1.67
N ASP A 167 -20.06 14.63 -1.40
CA ASP A 167 -20.41 14.17 -0.06
C ASP A 167 -19.91 12.73 0.17
N PRO A 168 -18.77 12.53 0.87
CA PRO A 168 -18.25 11.20 1.13
C PRO A 168 -19.10 10.46 2.17
N SER A 169 -19.56 9.26 1.83
CA SER A 169 -20.29 8.38 2.76
C SER A 169 -19.39 7.83 3.89
N HIS A 170 -19.99 7.22 4.92
CA HIS A 170 -19.21 6.54 5.96
C HIS A 170 -18.29 5.44 5.39
N THR A 171 -18.74 4.74 4.33
CA THR A 171 -17.92 3.74 3.63
C THR A 171 -16.76 4.38 2.89
N ASP A 172 -16.99 5.52 2.23
CA ASP A 172 -15.98 6.30 1.52
C ASP A 172 -14.88 6.79 2.48
N THR A 173 -15.27 7.32 3.64
CA THR A 173 -14.32 7.76 4.66
C THR A 173 -13.50 6.61 5.27
N ALA A 174 -14.08 5.41 5.39
CA ALA A 174 -13.34 4.21 5.79
C ALA A 174 -12.29 3.80 4.74
N VAL A 175 -12.61 3.90 3.45
CA VAL A 175 -11.65 3.67 2.35
C VAL A 175 -10.51 4.68 2.43
N LEU A 176 -10.81 5.97 2.55
CA LEU A 176 -9.78 7.02 2.65
C LEU A 176 -8.89 6.84 3.88
N LYS A 177 -9.47 6.51 5.04
CA LYS A 177 -8.73 6.22 6.27
C LYS A 177 -7.76 5.05 6.08
N LYS A 178 -8.22 3.97 5.45
CA LYS A 178 -7.40 2.80 5.14
C LYS A 178 -6.25 3.16 4.20
N THR A 179 -6.54 3.84 3.10
CA THR A 179 -5.53 4.23 2.11
C THR A 179 -4.47 5.16 2.70
N LEU A 180 -4.88 6.17 3.46
CA LEU A 180 -3.95 7.09 4.15
C LEU A 180 -3.06 6.35 5.15
N SER A 181 -3.64 5.43 5.94
CA SER A 181 -2.86 4.65 6.91
C SER A 181 -1.83 3.74 6.22
N CYS A 182 -2.17 3.16 5.07
CA CYS A 182 -1.23 2.36 4.27
C CYS A 182 -0.09 3.21 3.68
N SER A 183 -0.38 4.43 3.25
CA SER A 183 0.61 5.36 2.67
C SER A 183 1.55 6.00 3.70
N TYR A 184 1.21 5.90 4.99
CA TYR A 184 1.95 6.42 6.12
C TYR A 184 2.04 5.36 7.26
N PRO A 185 2.75 4.22 7.05
CA PRO A 185 2.67 3.05 7.92
C PRO A 185 3.20 3.26 9.35
N ASN A 186 3.99 4.31 9.57
CA ASN A 186 4.68 4.57 10.84
C ASN A 186 4.10 5.77 11.62
N LEU A 187 2.95 6.30 11.21
CA LEU A 187 2.35 7.48 11.83
C LEU A 187 0.92 7.19 12.31
N PRO A 188 0.53 7.68 13.50
CA PRO A 188 -0.86 7.64 13.94
C PRO A 188 -1.78 8.37 12.95
N PHE A 189 -2.97 7.82 12.72
CA PHE A 189 -3.90 8.35 11.70
C PHE A 189 -4.24 9.84 11.88
N LYS A 190 -4.36 10.32 13.12
CA LYS A 190 -4.60 11.74 13.42
C LYS A 190 -3.45 12.63 12.94
N GLU A 191 -2.21 12.19 13.13
CA GLU A 191 -1.01 12.91 12.66
C GLU A 191 -0.89 12.86 11.13
N VAL A 192 -1.29 11.73 10.52
CA VAL A 192 -1.35 11.61 9.05
C VAL A 192 -2.33 12.62 8.45
N LEU A 193 -3.54 12.72 9.01
CA LEU A 193 -4.54 13.70 8.57
C LEU A 193 -4.03 15.14 8.73
N GLN A 194 -3.41 15.45 9.86
CA GLN A 194 -2.83 16.78 10.09
C GLN A 194 -1.76 17.09 9.04
N LYS A 195 -0.83 16.15 8.80
CA LYS A 195 0.24 16.32 7.82
C LYS A 195 -0.27 16.48 6.40
N GLU A 196 -1.29 15.71 6.01
CA GLU A 196 -1.93 15.86 4.69
C GLU A 196 -2.64 17.20 4.57
N ASN A 197 -3.33 17.65 5.61
CA ASN A 197 -4.01 18.94 5.63
C ASN A 197 -3.01 20.12 5.51
N GLU A 198 -1.90 20.07 6.24
CA GLU A 198 -0.81 21.05 6.12
C GLU A 198 -0.24 21.09 4.68
N LYS A 199 0.00 19.91 4.07
CA LYS A 199 0.46 19.84 2.68
C LYS A 199 -0.57 20.38 1.69
N LEU A 200 -1.86 20.08 1.86
CA LEU A 200 -2.92 20.61 1.01
C LEU A 200 -3.01 22.14 1.09
N HIS A 201 -2.83 22.72 2.27
CA HIS A 201 -2.76 24.19 2.40
C HIS A 201 -1.55 24.79 1.68
N MET A 202 -0.39 24.12 1.70
CA MET A 202 0.77 24.54 0.91
C MET A 202 0.50 24.46 -0.60
N GLU A 203 -0.14 23.39 -1.07
CA GLU A 203 -0.57 23.27 -2.47
C GLU A 203 -1.58 24.38 -2.84
N LEU A 204 -2.53 24.70 -1.95
CA LEU A 204 -3.51 25.76 -2.17
C LEU A 204 -2.83 27.13 -2.34
N GLN A 205 -1.91 27.47 -1.43
CA GLN A 205 -1.15 28.73 -1.50
C GLN A 205 -0.37 28.83 -2.81
N ARG A 206 0.24 27.71 -3.25
CA ARG A 206 0.97 27.64 -4.52
C ARG A 206 0.05 27.84 -5.72
N SER A 207 -1.10 27.17 -5.76
CA SER A 207 -2.09 27.33 -6.84
C SER A 207 -2.66 28.75 -6.88
N GLN A 208 -2.87 29.39 -5.73
CA GLN A 208 -3.27 30.79 -5.64
C GLN A 208 -2.21 31.74 -6.19
N ALA A 209 -0.93 31.54 -5.83
CA ALA A 209 0.18 32.33 -6.35
C ALA A 209 0.30 32.22 -7.88
N ASN A 210 -0.11 31.08 -8.44
CA ASN A 210 -0.13 30.82 -9.89
C ASN A 210 -1.46 31.21 -10.57
N LEU A 211 -2.41 31.82 -9.84
CA LEU A 211 -3.74 32.22 -10.33
C LEU A 211 -4.56 31.08 -10.96
N ASP A 212 -4.37 29.85 -10.46
CA ASP A 212 -5.03 28.65 -10.97
C ASP A 212 -6.32 28.35 -10.18
N VAL A 213 -7.42 28.94 -10.64
CA VAL A 213 -8.74 28.82 -9.97
C VAL A 213 -9.23 27.37 -9.92
N GLY A 214 -9.05 26.60 -11.01
CA GLY A 214 -9.51 25.22 -11.06
C GLY A 214 -8.77 24.30 -10.10
N GLN A 215 -7.45 24.48 -9.93
CA GLN A 215 -6.69 23.76 -8.92
C GLN A 215 -7.10 24.16 -7.50
N CYS A 216 -7.36 25.46 -7.27
CA CYS A 216 -7.83 25.92 -5.96
C CYS A 216 -9.14 25.25 -5.56
N GLU A 217 -10.10 25.11 -6.49
CA GLU A 217 -11.38 24.44 -6.25
C GLU A 217 -11.18 22.97 -5.85
N VAL A 218 -10.33 22.23 -6.59
CA VAL A 218 -10.01 20.84 -6.26
C VAL A 218 -9.37 20.75 -4.88
N ILE A 219 -8.35 21.57 -4.60
CA ILE A 219 -7.63 21.51 -3.32
C ILE A 219 -8.54 21.90 -2.15
N GLN A 220 -9.42 22.88 -2.32
CA GLN A 220 -10.39 23.28 -1.32
C GLN A 220 -11.36 22.13 -0.99
N HIS A 221 -11.85 21.44 -2.02
CA HIS A 221 -12.65 20.22 -1.84
C HIS A 221 -11.88 19.12 -1.08
N LEU A 222 -10.60 18.91 -1.40
CA LEU A 222 -9.77 17.92 -0.68
C LEU A 222 -9.59 18.27 0.80
N ILE A 223 -9.48 19.56 1.13
CA ILE A 223 -9.39 20.04 2.52
C ILE A 223 -10.70 19.71 3.26
N GLU A 224 -11.86 19.97 2.64
CA GLU A 224 -13.17 19.65 3.21
C GLU A 224 -13.34 18.15 3.44
N VAL A 225 -13.02 17.32 2.46
CA VAL A 225 -13.06 15.85 2.59
C VAL A 225 -12.15 15.38 3.74
N THR A 226 -10.96 15.96 3.87
CA THR A 226 -10.03 15.64 4.96
C THR A 226 -10.62 15.98 6.33
N GLN A 227 -11.33 17.11 6.45
CA GLN A 227 -12.03 17.51 7.68
C GLN A 227 -13.20 16.56 8.02
N VAL A 228 -13.99 16.15 7.03
CA VAL A 228 -15.08 15.18 7.22
C VAL A 228 -14.55 13.84 7.74
N VAL A 229 -13.44 13.35 7.16
CA VAL A 229 -12.78 12.11 7.60
C VAL A 229 -12.26 12.23 9.05
N ALA A 230 -11.76 13.41 9.43
CA ALA A 230 -11.31 13.68 10.80
C ALA A 230 -12.46 13.60 11.81
N SER A 231 -13.59 14.24 11.51
CA SER A 231 -14.79 14.25 12.38
C SER A 231 -15.39 12.85 12.55
N ASN A 232 -15.50 12.07 11.47
CA ASN A 232 -16.02 10.69 11.53
C ASN A 232 -15.12 9.75 12.35
N SER A 233 -13.82 10.04 12.42
CA SER A 233 -12.87 9.24 13.20
C SER A 233 -12.94 9.51 14.70
N GLN A 234 -13.44 10.67 15.12
CA GLN A 234 -13.67 11.01 16.53
C GLN A 234 -14.94 10.32 17.08
N HIS A 235 -16.02 10.28 16.29
CA HIS A 235 -17.26 9.62 16.70
C HIS A 235 -17.15 8.10 16.91
N GLN A 236 -16.17 7.43 16.30
CA GLN A 236 -15.87 6.02 16.57
C GLN A 236 -15.13 5.79 17.91
N GLN A 237 -14.49 6.80 18.50
CA GLN A 237 -13.88 6.72 19.83
C GLN A 237 -14.85 7.09 20.98
N ASP A 238 -15.89 7.90 20.70
CA ASP A 238 -16.81 8.44 21.72
C ASP A 238 -18.16 7.71 21.86
N SER A 239 -18.32 6.53 21.24
CA SER A 239 -19.50 5.69 21.57
C SER A 239 -19.37 5.14 23.00
N PRO A 240 -20.38 5.33 23.88
CA PRO A 240 -20.25 4.99 25.28
C PRO A 240 -20.16 3.47 25.42
N LYS A 241 -18.97 2.97 25.76
CA LYS A 241 -18.86 1.70 26.47
C LYS A 241 -19.71 1.86 27.72
N LYS A 242 -20.87 1.20 27.79
CA LYS A 242 -21.57 0.95 29.06
C LYS A 242 -20.61 0.18 29.95
N ARG A 243 -19.78 0.90 30.70
CA ARG A 243 -19.09 0.41 31.88
C ARG A 243 -20.18 0.22 32.93
N ILE A 244 -20.59 -1.02 33.11
CA ILE A 244 -21.23 -1.42 34.37
C ILE A 244 -20.12 -1.30 35.42
N GLU A 245 -20.29 -0.30 36.27
CA GLU A 245 -19.45 -0.01 37.42
C GLU A 245 -19.64 -1.15 38.44
N HIS A 246 -18.62 -1.99 38.60
CA HIS A 246 -18.47 -2.79 39.81
C HIS A 246 -17.27 -2.26 40.58
N GLN A 247 -17.59 -1.38 41.52
CA GLN A 247 -16.75 -0.92 42.60
C GLN A 247 -16.13 -2.10 43.35
N TYR A 248 -14.80 -2.18 43.38
CA TYR A 248 -14.05 -2.90 44.42
C TYR A 248 -13.06 -1.89 45.00
N PRO A 249 -13.07 -1.63 46.32
CA PRO A 249 -11.98 -0.90 46.95
C PRO A 249 -10.94 -1.91 47.45
N ASP A 250 -9.67 -1.61 47.21
CA ASP A 250 -8.57 -2.14 48.01
C ASP A 250 -7.63 -0.98 48.31
N VAL A 251 -7.37 -0.74 49.60
CA VAL A 251 -6.51 0.32 50.12
C VAL A 251 -5.49 -0.30 51.06
N ASN A 252 -4.21 0.04 50.86
CA ASN A 252 -3.22 0.35 51.89
C ASN A 252 -1.96 0.91 51.18
N ASN A 253 -1.22 1.92 51.63
CA ASN A 253 -1.14 2.68 52.89
C ASN A 253 -0.45 4.04 52.53
N THR A 254 -0.59 5.19 53.19
CA THR A 254 -0.04 5.50 54.52
C THR A 254 -0.52 6.88 55.05
N ASN A 255 -0.75 6.97 56.37
CA ASN A 255 -0.70 8.14 57.29
C ASN A 255 -1.77 9.24 57.12
N LYS A 256 -2.58 9.65 58.12
CA LYS A 256 -2.34 9.93 59.56
C LYS A 256 -3.68 10.08 60.34
N GLN A 257 -3.71 9.66 61.63
CA GLN A 257 -4.42 10.22 62.82
C GLN A 257 -5.97 10.38 62.75
N VAL A 258 -6.84 10.00 63.70
CA VAL A 258 -6.81 9.84 65.18
C VAL A 258 -8.20 9.27 65.66
N GLN A 259 -8.22 8.49 66.77
CA GLN A 259 -9.34 8.13 67.70
C GLN A 259 -10.60 7.40 67.15
N ASP A 260 -11.29 6.44 67.80
CA ASP A 260 -11.29 5.81 69.14
C ASP A 260 -12.00 4.42 69.04
N GLU A 261 -11.72 3.52 70.00
CA GLU A 261 -12.51 2.39 70.59
C GLU A 261 -13.59 1.63 69.75
N SER A 262 -13.79 0.31 69.73
CA SER A 262 -13.55 -0.80 70.67
C SER A 262 -13.95 -2.16 70.04
N ASP A 263 -13.25 -3.22 70.46
CA ASP A 263 -13.60 -4.63 70.67
C ASP A 263 -14.22 -5.59 69.62
N SER A 264 -13.49 -6.73 69.50
CA SER A 264 -13.94 -8.14 69.46
C SER A 264 -13.90 -8.96 68.14
N ASN A 265 -12.77 -9.66 67.97
CA ASN A 265 -12.61 -11.11 67.71
C ASN A 265 -13.77 -11.92 67.08
N THR A 266 -13.55 -12.58 65.93
CA THR A 266 -13.16 -14.03 65.86
C THR A 266 -13.09 -14.59 64.43
N ASN A 267 -12.16 -15.55 64.28
CA ASN A 267 -11.85 -16.43 63.14
C ASN A 267 -13.04 -17.17 62.50
N THR A 268 -12.94 -17.58 61.23
CA THR A 268 -12.76 -19.00 60.77
C THR A 268 -12.83 -19.15 59.22
N LYS A 269 -12.11 -20.18 58.74
CA LYS A 269 -11.71 -20.67 57.41
C LYS A 269 -12.80 -20.96 56.33
N PRO A 270 -12.41 -21.19 55.05
CA PRO A 270 -13.29 -21.15 53.89
C PRO A 270 -13.81 -22.52 53.44
N HIS A 271 -14.98 -22.54 52.78
CA HIS A 271 -15.46 -23.68 52.01
C HIS A 271 -15.78 -23.30 50.55
N SER A 272 -15.16 -24.08 49.67
CA SER A 272 -15.44 -24.37 48.27
C SER A 272 -16.91 -24.26 47.78
N THR A 273 -17.09 -23.66 46.61
CA THR A 273 -18.23 -23.88 45.68
C THR A 273 -17.70 -23.85 44.25
N SER A 274 -17.75 -24.97 43.51
CA SER A 274 -18.91 -25.51 42.79
C SER A 274 -19.28 -24.68 41.56
N ARG A 275 -18.94 -25.27 40.42
CA ARG A 275 -19.10 -24.81 39.05
C ARG A 275 -20.58 -24.84 38.66
N SER A 276 -21.14 -23.70 38.26
CA SER A 276 -22.45 -23.61 37.61
C SER A 276 -22.27 -23.25 36.15
N THR A 277 -22.51 -24.24 35.29
CA THR A 277 -22.57 -24.15 33.84
C THR A 277 -23.81 -23.36 33.43
N SER A 278 -23.64 -22.22 32.76
CA SER A 278 -24.72 -21.55 32.02
C SER A 278 -24.39 -21.59 30.53
N LEU A 279 -25.22 -22.34 29.79
CA LEU A 279 -25.25 -22.36 28.32
C LEU A 279 -25.62 -20.96 27.79
N VAL A 280 -24.81 -20.44 26.87
CA VAL A 280 -25.12 -19.21 26.10
C VAL A 280 -25.59 -19.61 24.70
N PRO A 281 -26.64 -18.96 24.13
CA PRO A 281 -27.17 -19.30 22.82
C PRO A 281 -26.22 -18.91 21.68
N TYR A 282 -26.29 -19.68 20.59
CA TYR A 282 -25.58 -19.52 19.32
C TYR A 282 -25.58 -18.07 18.80
N GLY A 283 -24.47 -17.37 19.00
CA GLY A 283 -24.14 -16.12 18.31
C GLY A 283 -23.10 -16.38 17.21
N HIS A 284 -23.36 -15.90 16.01
CA HIS A 284 -22.38 -15.89 14.93
C HIS A 284 -21.15 -15.07 15.33
N GLN A 285 -19.93 -15.61 15.15
CA GLN A 285 -18.68 -14.94 15.51
C GLN A 285 -18.06 -14.27 14.28
N GLU A 286 -17.47 -13.08 14.46
CA GLU A 286 -16.61 -12.43 13.46
C GLU A 286 -15.16 -12.93 13.57
N TRP A 287 -14.33 -12.69 12.55
CA TRP A 287 -12.88 -13.00 12.63
C TRP A 287 -12.26 -12.29 13.83
N HIS A 288 -11.49 -13.00 14.66
CA HIS A 288 -10.85 -12.40 15.85
C HIS A 288 -9.62 -11.56 15.49
N SER A 289 -9.15 -11.62 14.25
CA SER A 289 -7.99 -10.88 13.75
C SER A 289 -8.27 -10.31 12.36
N ASP A 290 -7.84 -9.08 12.12
CA ASP A 290 -7.92 -8.44 10.81
C ASP A 290 -7.02 -9.13 9.77
N LEU A 291 -7.47 -9.15 8.51
CA LEU A 291 -6.75 -9.72 7.36
C LEU A 291 -5.35 -9.11 7.16
N LEU A 292 -5.13 -7.89 7.67
CA LEU A 292 -3.85 -7.16 7.60
C LEU A 292 -3.10 -7.08 8.94
N GLY A 293 -3.55 -7.78 9.98
CA GLY A 293 -2.83 -7.92 11.26
C GLY A 293 -1.50 -8.69 11.17
N CYS A 294 -1.07 -9.10 9.96
CA CYS A 294 0.19 -9.82 9.75
C CYS A 294 1.42 -8.94 10.05
N CYS A 295 1.30 -7.61 9.89
CA CYS A 295 2.37 -6.65 10.19
C CYS A 295 2.61 -6.47 11.69
N SER A 296 1.68 -6.93 12.54
CA SER A 296 1.78 -6.85 14.00
C SER A 296 2.67 -7.96 14.59
N GLU A 297 2.91 -9.06 13.85
CA GLU A 297 3.80 -10.16 14.29
C GLU A 297 4.63 -10.73 13.11
N PRO A 298 5.77 -10.12 12.78
CA PRO A 298 6.56 -10.47 11.60
C PRO A 298 7.06 -11.93 11.60
N LYS A 299 7.20 -12.57 12.77
CA LYS A 299 7.68 -13.96 12.91
C LYS A 299 6.75 -15.00 12.28
N MET A 300 5.43 -14.84 12.45
CA MET A 300 4.44 -15.77 11.89
C MET A 300 4.23 -15.56 10.39
N CYS A 301 4.36 -14.31 9.95
CA CYS A 301 4.37 -13.94 8.53
C CYS A 301 5.58 -14.55 7.80
N MET A 302 6.79 -14.41 8.36
CA MET A 302 7.99 -15.04 7.79
C MET A 302 7.91 -16.57 7.76
N ARG A 303 7.38 -17.21 8.81
CA ARG A 303 7.20 -18.68 8.84
C ARG A 303 6.28 -19.17 7.71
N THR A 304 5.17 -18.45 7.49
CA THR A 304 4.18 -18.81 6.45
C THR A 304 4.68 -18.50 5.04
N PHE A 305 5.50 -17.46 4.88
CA PHE A 305 6.12 -17.12 3.61
C PHE A 305 7.15 -18.17 3.15
N PHE A 306 8.03 -18.63 4.05
CA PHE A 306 9.05 -19.63 3.71
C PHE A 306 8.52 -21.08 3.71
N PHE A 307 7.38 -21.33 4.35
CA PHE A 307 6.79 -22.67 4.43
C PHE A 307 5.25 -22.66 4.30
N PRO A 308 4.70 -22.21 3.16
CA PRO A 308 3.25 -22.06 2.98
C PRO A 308 2.52 -23.41 3.04
N CYS A 309 3.14 -24.49 2.57
CA CYS A 309 2.56 -25.83 2.55
C CYS A 309 2.29 -26.37 3.96
N GLY A 310 3.18 -26.09 4.92
CA GLY A 310 2.96 -26.47 6.31
C GLY A 310 1.82 -25.70 6.96
N THR A 311 1.79 -24.38 6.77
CA THR A 311 0.70 -23.54 7.27
C THR A 311 -0.64 -23.96 6.66
N PHE A 312 -0.68 -24.13 5.33
CA PHE A 312 -1.88 -24.54 4.62
C PHE A 312 -2.36 -25.94 5.04
N SER A 313 -1.46 -26.90 5.25
CA SER A 313 -1.82 -28.26 5.69
C SER A 313 -2.57 -28.25 7.03
N LYS A 314 -2.18 -27.40 7.98
CA LYS A 314 -2.86 -27.24 9.27
C LYS A 314 -4.25 -26.63 9.10
N ILE A 315 -4.35 -25.56 8.33
CA ILE A 315 -5.62 -24.88 8.05
C ILE A 315 -6.59 -25.83 7.36
N ALA A 316 -6.15 -26.48 6.27
CA ALA A 316 -6.97 -27.40 5.51
C ALA A 316 -7.39 -28.62 6.31
N SER A 317 -6.54 -29.10 7.23
CA SER A 317 -6.88 -30.23 8.10
C SER A 317 -8.07 -29.92 9.02
N VAL A 318 -8.11 -28.70 9.55
CA VAL A 318 -9.24 -28.21 10.36
C VAL A 318 -10.45 -27.91 9.47
N ALA A 319 -10.24 -27.25 8.34
CA ALA A 319 -11.31 -26.86 7.42
C ALA A 319 -12.06 -28.05 6.82
N THR A 320 -11.36 -29.16 6.54
CA THR A 320 -11.93 -30.34 5.88
C THR A 320 -12.22 -31.48 6.85
N ASN A 321 -11.89 -31.33 8.14
CA ASN A 321 -11.96 -32.38 9.16
C ASN A 321 -11.26 -33.69 8.73
N ARG A 322 -10.19 -33.57 7.94
CA ARG A 322 -9.38 -34.67 7.42
C ARG A 322 -7.92 -34.31 7.59
N HIS A 323 -7.12 -35.21 8.15
CA HIS A 323 -5.68 -34.97 8.27
C HIS A 323 -5.06 -34.80 6.87
N MET A 324 -4.42 -33.65 6.63
CA MET A 324 -3.70 -33.33 5.41
C MET A 324 -2.22 -33.15 5.73
N THR A 325 -1.36 -33.89 5.04
CA THR A 325 0.09 -33.77 5.20
C THR A 325 0.63 -32.55 4.48
N SER A 326 1.81 -32.06 4.90
CA SER A 326 2.50 -30.98 4.19
C SER A 326 2.90 -31.35 2.75
N GLY A 327 3.12 -32.64 2.46
CA GLY A 327 3.42 -33.13 1.12
C GLY A 327 2.21 -33.08 0.19
N GLU A 328 1.04 -33.53 0.67
CA GLU A 328 -0.23 -33.40 -0.05
C GLU A 328 -0.58 -31.93 -0.30
N ALA A 329 -0.44 -31.09 0.72
CA ALA A 329 -0.63 -29.64 0.59
C ALA A 329 0.29 -29.02 -0.47
N CYS A 330 1.54 -29.45 -0.56
CA CYS A 330 2.49 -28.96 -1.57
C CYS A 330 2.08 -29.39 -2.98
N ASN A 331 1.67 -30.65 -3.15
CA ASN A 331 1.23 -31.18 -4.45
C ASN A 331 -0.02 -30.46 -4.96
N GLU A 332 -1.01 -30.26 -4.08
CA GLU A 332 -2.25 -29.56 -4.42
C GLU A 332 -1.97 -28.08 -4.75
N LEU A 333 -1.23 -27.36 -3.90
CA LEU A 333 -0.88 -25.96 -4.16
C LEU A 333 -0.10 -25.81 -5.46
N MET A 334 0.83 -26.73 -5.76
CA MET A 334 1.60 -26.72 -7.01
C MET A 334 0.70 -27.00 -8.23
N ALA A 335 -0.16 -28.01 -8.16
CA ALA A 335 -1.09 -28.35 -9.25
C ALA A 335 -2.02 -27.18 -9.57
N TYR A 336 -2.62 -26.54 -8.56
CA TYR A 336 -3.49 -25.37 -8.76
C TYR A 336 -2.71 -24.10 -9.15
N SER A 337 -1.43 -23.98 -8.80
CA SER A 337 -0.58 -22.86 -9.25
C SER A 337 -0.25 -22.95 -10.74
N LEU A 338 -0.02 -24.16 -11.27
CA LEU A 338 0.26 -24.37 -12.70
C LEU A 338 -0.89 -23.95 -13.62
N ILE A 339 -2.12 -23.98 -13.12
CA ILE A 339 -3.33 -23.55 -13.83
C ILE A 339 -3.82 -22.16 -13.39
N LEU A 340 -2.99 -21.37 -12.69
CA LEU A 340 -3.31 -20.03 -12.15
C LEU A 340 -4.57 -19.99 -11.26
N SER A 341 -4.90 -21.10 -10.61
CA SER A 341 -6.12 -21.28 -9.80
C SER A 341 -5.82 -21.50 -8.30
N CYS A 342 -4.58 -21.26 -7.86
CA CYS A 342 -4.18 -21.46 -6.46
C CYS A 342 -5.03 -20.61 -5.49
N CYS A 343 -5.31 -19.36 -5.83
CA CYS A 343 -6.16 -18.48 -5.02
C CYS A 343 -7.62 -18.95 -4.94
N CYS A 344 -8.13 -19.59 -6.00
CA CYS A 344 -9.47 -20.19 -6.00
C CYS A 344 -9.52 -21.39 -5.04
N TYR A 345 -8.50 -22.25 -5.11
CA TYR A 345 -8.38 -23.42 -4.25
C TYR A 345 -8.22 -23.05 -2.77
N THR A 346 -7.33 -22.12 -2.44
CA THR A 346 -7.14 -21.66 -1.06
C THR A 346 -8.36 -20.91 -0.53
N CYS A 347 -9.04 -20.12 -1.37
CA CYS A 347 -10.34 -19.52 -1.04
C CYS A 347 -11.42 -20.57 -0.72
N CYS A 348 -11.51 -21.67 -1.49
CA CYS A 348 -12.44 -22.75 -1.18
C CYS A 348 -12.17 -23.39 0.18
N ILE A 349 -10.90 -23.51 0.58
CA ILE A 349 -10.51 -24.00 1.91
C ILE A 349 -10.85 -22.97 2.99
N ARG A 350 -10.57 -21.67 2.80
CA ARG A 350 -10.98 -20.59 3.71
C ARG A 350 -12.48 -20.61 3.97
N ARG A 351 -13.28 -20.78 2.92
CA ARG A 351 -14.74 -20.89 3.03
C ARG A 351 -15.17 -22.09 3.87
N LYS A 352 -14.51 -23.24 3.69
CA LYS A 352 -14.77 -24.43 4.53
C LYS A 352 -14.37 -24.16 5.98
N LEU A 353 -13.24 -23.52 6.21
CA LEU A 353 -12.78 -23.13 7.55
C LEU A 353 -13.79 -22.23 8.26
N ARG A 354 -14.30 -21.18 7.59
CA ARG A 354 -15.33 -20.31 8.17
C ARG A 354 -16.60 -21.05 8.55
N LYS A 355 -17.05 -21.98 7.71
CA LYS A 355 -18.21 -22.83 8.02
C LYS A 355 -17.96 -23.71 9.23
N THR A 356 -16.78 -24.34 9.30
CA THR A 356 -16.39 -25.19 10.44
C THR A 356 -16.27 -24.39 11.74
N LEU A 357 -15.85 -23.13 11.66
CA LEU A 357 -15.65 -22.25 12.81
C LEU A 357 -16.83 -21.29 13.08
N ASN A 358 -17.94 -21.41 12.34
CA ASN A 358 -19.10 -20.51 12.42
C ASN A 358 -18.76 -19.00 12.29
N ILE A 359 -17.83 -18.67 11.38
CA ILE A 359 -17.36 -17.29 11.13
C ILE A 359 -18.17 -16.62 10.02
N THR A 360 -18.68 -15.41 10.28
CA THR A 360 -19.41 -14.59 9.30
C THR A 360 -18.51 -14.17 8.14
N GLY A 361 -19.05 -14.15 6.92
CA GLY A 361 -18.29 -13.73 5.73
C GLY A 361 -18.91 -14.16 4.41
N GLY A 362 -18.58 -13.44 3.34
CA GLY A 362 -19.11 -13.63 1.99
C GLY A 362 -18.15 -14.40 1.07
N TRP A 363 -18.68 -14.96 -0.02
CA TRP A 363 -17.86 -15.62 -1.05
C TRP A 363 -16.88 -14.65 -1.73
N CYS A 364 -17.33 -13.42 -2.00
CA CYS A 364 -16.49 -12.38 -2.59
C CYS A 364 -15.36 -11.95 -1.63
N ASP A 365 -15.62 -11.87 -0.33
CA ASP A 365 -14.64 -11.48 0.68
C ASP A 365 -13.50 -12.52 0.83
N ASP A 366 -13.84 -13.81 0.83
CA ASP A 366 -12.85 -14.89 0.88
C ASP A 366 -11.98 -14.95 -0.38
N PHE A 367 -12.59 -14.70 -1.55
CA PHE A 367 -11.88 -14.68 -2.82
C PHE A 367 -10.92 -13.49 -2.90
N LEU A 368 -11.41 -12.29 -2.56
CA LEU A 368 -10.59 -11.08 -2.53
C LEU A 368 -9.45 -11.19 -1.52
N SER A 369 -9.65 -11.84 -0.37
CA SER A 369 -8.59 -12.05 0.63
C SER A 369 -7.38 -12.81 0.06
N HIS A 370 -7.62 -13.91 -0.68
CA HIS A 370 -6.55 -14.74 -1.26
C HIS A 370 -5.95 -14.15 -2.53
N VAL A 371 -6.72 -13.39 -3.32
CA VAL A 371 -6.22 -12.68 -4.51
C VAL A 371 -5.36 -11.47 -4.13
N MET A 372 -5.73 -10.73 -3.07
CA MET A 372 -5.00 -9.54 -2.61
C MET A 372 -3.70 -9.89 -1.88
N CYS A 373 -3.73 -10.87 -0.98
CA CYS A 373 -2.52 -11.36 -0.30
C CYS A 373 -2.74 -12.77 0.26
N CYS A 374 -2.44 -13.80 -0.55
CA CYS A 374 -2.54 -15.21 -0.14
C CYS A 374 -1.77 -15.50 1.16
N CYS A 375 -0.58 -14.92 1.34
CA CYS A 375 0.21 -15.06 2.57
C CYS A 375 -0.53 -14.50 3.80
N CYS A 376 -1.13 -13.32 3.68
CA CYS A 376 -1.83 -12.64 4.77
C CYS A 376 -3.13 -13.39 5.12
N ALA A 377 -3.85 -13.87 4.11
CA ALA A 377 -5.04 -14.69 4.28
C ALA A 377 -4.73 -15.99 5.03
N LEU A 378 -3.65 -16.69 4.65
CA LEU A 378 -3.20 -17.91 5.34
C LEU A 378 -2.73 -17.63 6.77
N VAL A 379 -2.06 -16.49 7.03
CA VAL A 379 -1.66 -16.11 8.39
C VAL A 379 -2.88 -15.82 9.26
N GLN A 380 -3.87 -15.09 8.76
CA GLN A 380 -5.12 -14.81 9.47
C GLN A 380 -5.87 -16.11 9.79
N GLU A 381 -5.98 -17.03 8.83
CA GLU A 381 -6.62 -18.33 8.99
C GLU A 381 -5.91 -19.21 10.02
N LEU A 382 -4.58 -19.26 9.97
CA LEU A 382 -3.78 -20.01 10.93
C LEU A 382 -3.95 -19.46 12.36
N ARG A 383 -3.98 -18.13 12.52
CA ARG A 383 -4.21 -17.50 13.82
C ARG A 383 -5.57 -17.87 14.39
N GLU A 384 -6.59 -17.87 13.56
CA GLU A 384 -7.94 -18.24 13.98
C GLU A 384 -8.01 -19.71 14.46
N VAL A 385 -7.27 -20.60 13.78
CA VAL A 385 -7.11 -22.00 14.20
C VAL A 385 -6.35 -22.13 15.52
N GLU A 386 -5.23 -21.42 15.66
CA GLU A 386 -4.37 -21.46 16.85
C GLU A 386 -5.07 -20.83 18.08
N MET A 387 -5.74 -19.69 17.93
CA MET A 387 -6.48 -19.02 19.02
C MET A 387 -7.63 -19.87 19.57
N ARG A 388 -8.30 -20.64 18.72
CA ARG A 388 -9.41 -21.52 19.12
C ARG A 388 -8.94 -22.87 19.67
N GLY A 389 -7.63 -23.13 19.68
CA GLY A 389 -7.03 -24.36 20.22
C GLY A 389 -7.35 -25.64 19.44
N ILE A 390 -7.86 -25.52 18.20
CA ILE A 390 -8.35 -26.65 17.42
C ILE A 390 -7.18 -27.31 16.70
N HIS A 391 -6.80 -28.51 17.15
CA HIS A 391 -5.86 -29.36 16.46
C HIS A 391 -6.64 -30.32 15.57
N GLY A 392 -6.31 -30.38 14.27
CA GLY A 392 -6.93 -31.33 13.34
C GLY A 392 -6.74 -32.78 13.78
N PRO A 393 -7.49 -33.74 13.21
CA PRO A 393 -7.41 -35.14 13.61
C PRO A 393 -5.95 -35.65 13.54
N GLU A 394 -5.43 -36.17 14.65
CA GLU A 394 -4.08 -36.73 14.71
C GLU A 394 -3.96 -37.95 13.79
N LYS A 395 -2.76 -38.18 13.25
CA LYS A 395 -2.46 -39.41 12.49
C LYS A 395 -2.90 -40.62 13.30
N THR A 396 -3.79 -41.43 12.74
CA THR A 396 -3.98 -42.81 13.18
C THR A 396 -2.61 -43.50 13.06
N LYS A 397 -1.98 -43.81 14.19
CA LYS A 397 -0.75 -44.61 14.23
C LYS A 397 -1.13 -46.03 13.79
N THR A 398 -1.05 -46.31 12.50
CA THR A 398 -0.96 -47.70 12.02
C THR A 398 0.42 -48.22 12.37
N SER A 399 0.52 -48.87 13.53
CA SER A 399 1.66 -49.72 13.86
C SER A 399 1.72 -50.88 12.86
N PRO A 400 2.88 -51.17 12.23
CA PRO A 400 3.02 -52.38 11.44
C PRO A 400 2.74 -53.62 12.31
N PRO A 401 2.17 -54.71 11.76
CA PRO A 401 2.03 -55.94 12.51
C PRO A 401 3.43 -56.40 12.99
N PRO A 402 3.54 -57.01 14.19
CA PRO A 402 4.80 -57.55 14.68
C PRO A 402 5.42 -58.47 13.63
N SER A 403 6.74 -58.37 13.42
CA SER A 403 7.47 -59.26 12.52
C SER A 403 7.16 -60.72 12.86
N GLN A 404 6.44 -61.40 11.98
CA GLN A 404 6.27 -62.84 12.05
C GLN A 404 7.53 -63.47 11.47
N TRP A 405 8.30 -64.15 12.32
CA TRP A 405 9.39 -64.99 11.87
C TRP A 405 8.81 -66.31 11.39
N MET A 406 9.23 -66.77 10.21
CA MET A 406 8.90 -68.09 9.70
C MET A 406 9.83 -69.09 10.38
N GLU A 407 9.28 -69.96 11.23
CA GLU A 407 10.03 -71.10 11.79
C GLU A 407 10.46 -72.00 10.62
N SER A 408 11.77 -72.24 10.53
CA SER A 408 12.40 -73.10 9.51
C SER A 408 12.31 -74.57 9.88
#